data_AF-A0A957YZW7-F1
#
_entry.id   AF-A0A957YZW7-F1
#
_cell.length_a   1.000
_cell.length_b   1.000
_cell.length_c   1.000
_cell.angle_alpha   90.00
_cell.angle_beta   90.00
_cell.angle_gamma   90.00
#
_symmetry.space_group_name_H-M   'P 1'
#
loop_
_entity.id
_entity.type
_entity.pdbx_description
1 polymer ?
#
loop_
_entity_poly.entity_id
_entity_poly.type
_entity_poly.pdbx_seq_one_letter_code
_entity_poly.pdbx_strand_id
1 'polypeptide(L)'
;MVDAGGPDGSVTTANLRNVYNSVVRADQAWAQGYQGSGIGVAVVDSSLDRYAADFAGRVVESVWVKTRKISLSGGYSTRVSITNSYADSFGHGTHVAGVIGGNGAASAGAYIGIAPKVNLINVQVADSYGAMSASDVIFALQWILENRAE
;
A
#
# COMPACT_ATOMS: atom_id res chain seq x y z
N MET A 1 -3.82 -10.21 19.82
CA MET A 1 -3.15 -9.33 18.85
C MET A 1 -1.75 -9.10 19.37
N VAL A 2 -0.74 -9.64 18.70
CA VAL A 2 0.66 -9.29 19.01
C VAL A 2 0.97 -8.06 18.18
N ASP A 3 0.98 -6.91 18.84
CA ASP A 3 1.55 -5.70 18.28
C ASP A 3 3.06 -5.94 18.15
N ALA A 4 3.62 -5.73 16.95
CA ALA A 4 5.07 -5.71 16.76
C ALA A 4 5.72 -4.44 17.37
N GLY A 5 4.88 -3.51 17.85
CA GLY A 5 5.25 -2.32 18.59
C GLY A 5 5.59 -2.60 20.06
N GLY A 6 6.64 -1.94 20.56
CA GLY A 6 6.87 -1.77 21.99
C GLY A 6 5.72 -0.99 22.66
N PRO A 7 5.66 -0.97 23.99
CA PRO A 7 4.56 -0.36 24.76
C PRO A 7 4.38 1.16 24.56
N ASP A 8 5.33 1.83 23.91
CA ASP A 8 5.32 3.24 23.47
C ASP A 8 4.99 3.42 21.98
N GLY A 9 4.68 2.33 21.28
CA GLY A 9 4.54 2.29 19.83
C GLY A 9 5.88 2.32 19.07
N SER A 10 7.02 2.09 19.71
CA SER A 10 8.32 1.92 19.02
C SER A 10 8.33 0.63 18.19
N VAL A 11 8.99 0.63 17.03
CA VAL A 11 9.16 -0.61 16.25
C VAL A 11 10.21 -1.49 16.93
N THR A 12 9.85 -2.72 17.30
CA THR A 12 10.81 -3.65 17.90
C THR A 12 11.68 -4.28 16.82
N THR A 13 12.99 -4.05 16.87
CA THR A 13 13.96 -4.59 15.89
C THR A 13 14.55 -5.95 16.28
N ALA A 14 14.19 -6.48 17.45
CA ALA A 14 14.78 -7.71 18.01
C ALA A 14 14.64 -8.96 17.12
N ASN A 15 13.58 -9.02 16.31
CA ASN A 15 13.31 -10.15 15.43
C ASN A 15 13.56 -9.87 13.94
N LEU A 16 14.04 -8.66 13.59
CA LEU A 16 14.15 -8.21 12.21
C LEU A 16 15.10 -9.10 11.40
N ARG A 17 14.64 -9.64 10.27
CA ARG A 17 15.40 -10.58 9.41
C ARG A 17 15.76 -10.03 8.04
N ASN A 18 15.09 -8.98 7.61
CA ASN A 18 15.34 -8.34 6.31
C ASN A 18 16.48 -7.32 6.40
N VAL A 19 17.36 -7.35 5.40
CA VAL A 19 18.54 -6.45 5.34
C VAL A 19 18.20 -5.04 4.86
N TYR A 20 17.07 -4.85 4.17
CA TYR A 20 16.78 -3.56 3.53
C TYR A 20 16.58 -2.44 4.55
N ASN A 21 15.97 -2.72 5.72
CA ASN A 21 15.74 -1.71 6.75
C ASN A 21 17.06 -1.16 7.30
N SER A 22 18.07 -2.00 7.53
CA SER A 22 19.39 -1.53 7.98
C SER A 22 20.14 -0.79 6.87
N VAL A 23 20.01 -1.24 5.61
CA VAL A 23 20.69 -0.60 4.47
C VAL A 23 20.21 0.84 4.26
N VAL A 24 18.89 1.06 4.33
CA VAL A 24 18.30 2.40 4.19
C VAL A 24 18.18 3.15 5.52
N ARG A 25 18.68 2.57 6.62
CA ARG A 25 18.67 3.13 7.99
C ARG A 25 17.27 3.43 8.52
N ALA A 26 16.29 2.62 8.14
CA ALA A 26 14.92 2.73 8.65
C ALA A 26 14.87 2.48 10.16
N ASP A 27 15.69 1.55 10.68
CA ASP A 27 15.86 1.30 12.11
C ASP A 27 16.29 2.54 12.90
N GLN A 28 17.23 3.31 12.35
CA GLN A 28 17.68 4.57 12.96
C GLN A 28 16.59 5.65 12.94
N ALA A 29 15.76 5.69 11.89
CA ALA A 29 14.62 6.60 11.81
C ALA A 29 13.52 6.20 12.81
N TRP A 30 13.24 4.90 12.94
CA TRP A 30 12.27 4.38 13.89
C TRP A 30 12.66 4.66 15.35
N ALA A 31 13.95 4.56 15.68
CA ALA A 31 14.49 4.91 17.00
C ALA A 31 14.30 6.39 17.35
N GLN A 32 14.13 7.25 16.35
CA GLN A 32 13.79 8.67 16.50
C GLN A 32 12.27 8.93 16.45
N GLY A 33 11.45 7.89 16.34
CA GLY A 33 9.99 7.97 16.24
C GLY A 33 9.45 8.19 14.82
N TYR A 34 10.30 8.28 13.80
CA TYR A 34 9.87 8.47 12.41
C TYR A 34 9.42 7.14 11.79
N GLN A 35 8.11 6.86 11.84
CA GLN A 35 7.53 5.58 11.40
C GLN A 35 6.41 5.74 10.36
N GLY A 36 6.17 6.97 9.89
CA GLY A 36 5.15 7.27 8.87
C GLY A 36 3.76 7.64 9.39
N SER A 37 3.59 7.80 10.72
CA SER A 37 2.33 8.22 11.32
C SER A 37 1.80 9.51 10.67
N GLY A 38 0.52 9.51 10.28
CA GLY A 38 -0.14 10.67 9.68
C GLY A 38 0.12 10.86 8.17
N ILE A 39 0.98 10.04 7.56
CA ILE A 39 1.25 10.08 6.12
C ILE A 39 0.35 9.09 5.39
N GLY A 40 -0.22 9.50 4.26
CA GLY A 40 -0.92 8.64 3.31
C GLY A 40 -0.02 8.26 2.14
N VAL A 41 0.02 6.97 1.77
CA VAL A 41 0.73 6.47 0.59
C VAL A 41 -0.23 5.70 -0.30
N ALA A 42 -0.39 6.19 -1.53
CA ALA A 42 -1.17 5.53 -2.57
C ALA A 42 -0.33 4.45 -3.28
N VAL A 43 -0.83 3.22 -3.27
CA VAL A 43 -0.22 2.06 -3.93
C VAL A 43 -0.98 1.79 -5.22
N VAL A 44 -0.38 2.18 -6.35
CA VAL A 44 -0.94 2.00 -7.69
C VAL A 44 -0.47 0.68 -8.27
N ASP A 45 -1.25 -0.39 -8.11
CA ASP A 45 -0.78 -1.76 -8.39
C ASP A 45 -1.93 -2.77 -8.70
N SER A 46 -1.72 -4.07 -8.47
CA SER A 46 -2.67 -5.18 -8.66
C SER A 46 -3.77 -5.30 -7.62
N SER A 47 -3.90 -4.29 -6.76
CA SER A 47 -4.65 -4.26 -5.49
C SER A 47 -3.79 -4.57 -4.26
N LEU A 48 -4.41 -4.58 -3.08
CA LEU A 48 -3.79 -4.82 -1.79
C LEU A 48 -4.78 -5.58 -0.90
N ASP A 49 -4.35 -6.71 -0.31
CA ASP A 49 -5.17 -7.43 0.66
C ASP A 49 -5.30 -6.66 1.98
N ARG A 50 -6.38 -5.88 2.10
CA ARG A 50 -6.62 -5.02 3.26
C ARG A 50 -6.82 -5.77 4.58
N TYR A 51 -7.09 -7.08 4.53
CA TYR A 51 -7.34 -7.90 5.71
C TYR A 51 -6.07 -8.61 6.21
N ALA A 52 -4.95 -8.50 5.49
CA ALA A 52 -3.68 -8.98 5.97
C ALA A 52 -3.35 -8.34 7.33
N ALA A 53 -2.92 -9.16 8.29
CA ALA A 53 -2.61 -8.73 9.66
C ALA A 53 -1.61 -7.57 9.68
N ASP A 54 -0.71 -7.54 8.69
CA ASP A 54 0.29 -6.50 8.51
C ASP A 54 -0.29 -5.11 8.27
N PHE A 55 -1.51 -4.97 7.75
CA PHE A 55 -2.14 -3.68 7.40
C PHE A 55 -3.40 -3.35 8.21
N ALA A 56 -3.71 -4.16 9.23
CA ALA A 56 -4.95 -4.08 9.97
C ALA A 56 -5.28 -2.63 10.41
N GLY A 57 -6.41 -2.12 9.93
CA GLY A 57 -6.91 -0.78 10.25
C GLY A 57 -6.19 0.40 9.57
N ARG A 58 -5.20 0.15 8.70
CA ARG A 58 -4.39 1.20 8.06
C ARG A 58 -4.61 1.32 6.55
N VAL A 59 -5.39 0.44 5.94
CA VAL A 59 -5.89 0.66 4.57
C VAL A 59 -7.13 1.56 4.67
N VAL A 60 -6.95 2.84 4.38
CA VAL A 60 -7.93 3.89 4.65
C VAL A 60 -8.90 4.13 3.50
N GLU A 61 -8.51 3.78 2.27
CA GLU A 61 -9.34 3.90 1.07
C GLU A 61 -8.95 2.84 0.05
N SER A 62 -9.88 2.43 -0.81
CA SER A 62 -9.63 1.48 -1.87
C SER A 62 -10.45 1.78 -3.13
N VAL A 63 -9.74 1.96 -4.24
CA VAL A 63 -10.34 2.26 -5.54
C VAL A 63 -9.78 1.36 -6.63
N TRP A 64 -10.64 1.05 -7.60
CA TRP A 64 -10.21 0.44 -8.86
C TRP A 64 -10.42 1.42 -10.00
N VAL A 65 -9.36 1.60 -10.77
CA VAL A 65 -9.33 2.47 -11.93
C VAL A 65 -9.11 1.62 -13.17
N LYS A 66 -10.13 1.58 -14.04
CA LYS A 66 -10.01 0.98 -15.38
C LYS A 66 -10.52 1.90 -16.46
N THR A 67 -9.70 2.03 -17.49
CA THR A 67 -10.01 2.75 -18.70
C THR A 67 -10.61 1.82 -19.72
N ARG A 68 -11.57 2.34 -20.48
CA ARG A 68 -12.15 1.66 -21.64
C ARG A 68 -12.03 2.59 -22.83
N LYS A 69 -11.52 2.08 -23.94
CA LYS A 69 -11.58 2.79 -25.22
C LYS A 69 -13.04 2.86 -25.67
N ILE A 70 -13.57 4.06 -25.86
CA ILE A 70 -14.97 4.28 -26.26
C ILE A 70 -15.11 4.81 -27.69
N SER A 71 -14.00 5.18 -28.33
CA SER A 71 -14.02 5.59 -29.74
C SER A 71 -12.83 5.02 -30.52
N LEU A 72 -13.09 4.64 -31.78
CA LEU A 72 -12.05 4.29 -32.76
C LEU A 72 -11.10 5.46 -33.02
N SER A 73 -11.56 6.71 -32.88
CA SER A 73 -10.77 7.94 -33.02
C SER A 73 -9.89 8.29 -31.80
N GLY A 74 -9.81 7.43 -30.78
CA GLY A 74 -8.87 7.59 -29.66
C GLY A 74 -9.46 8.10 -28.34
N GLY A 75 -10.78 8.26 -28.24
CA GLY A 75 -11.44 8.63 -26.99
C GLY A 75 -11.43 7.52 -25.95
N TYR A 76 -11.05 7.85 -24.71
CA TYR A 76 -11.11 6.97 -23.54
C TYR A 76 -12.20 7.44 -22.58
N SER A 77 -12.88 6.49 -21.95
CA SER A 77 -13.71 6.74 -20.76
C SER A 77 -13.11 6.02 -19.58
N THR A 78 -13.13 6.66 -18.42
CA THR A 78 -12.62 6.06 -17.18
C THR A 78 -13.77 5.56 -16.34
N ARG A 79 -13.63 4.34 -15.82
CA ARG A 79 -14.45 3.80 -14.75
C ARG A 79 -13.60 3.79 -13.49
N VAL A 80 -13.92 4.69 -12.57
CA VAL A 80 -13.42 4.62 -11.20
C VAL A 80 -14.53 3.97 -10.38
N SER A 81 -14.21 2.89 -9.68
CA SER A 81 -15.11 2.23 -8.75
C SER A 81 -14.49 2.25 -7.37
N ILE A 82 -15.17 2.92 -6.44
CA ILE A 82 -14.83 2.89 -5.03
C ILE A 82 -15.46 1.63 -4.45
N THR A 83 -14.68 0.80 -3.77
CA THR A 83 -15.23 -0.36 -3.05
C THR A 83 -14.30 -0.77 -1.93
N ASN A 84 -14.92 -1.34 -0.91
CA ASN A 84 -14.30 -1.69 0.34
C ASN A 84 -13.81 -3.14 0.34
N SER A 85 -14.00 -3.87 -0.77
CA SER A 85 -13.72 -5.30 -0.88
C SER A 85 -12.79 -5.55 -2.05
N TYR A 86 -11.48 -5.49 -1.78
CA TYR A 86 -10.49 -6.01 -2.69
C TYR A 86 -9.63 -7.04 -1.98
N ALA A 87 -9.59 -8.23 -2.57
CA ALA A 87 -8.53 -9.19 -2.36
C ALA A 87 -7.55 -9.03 -3.53
N ASP A 88 -6.25 -9.00 -3.23
CA ASP A 88 -5.21 -8.97 -4.25
C ASP A 88 -4.97 -10.40 -4.74
N SER A 89 -5.68 -10.80 -5.81
CA SER A 89 -5.56 -12.14 -6.37
C SER A 89 -4.20 -12.41 -7.04
N PHE A 90 -3.45 -11.36 -7.37
CA PHE A 90 -2.14 -11.47 -8.01
C PHE A 90 -0.99 -11.45 -6.99
N GLY A 91 -1.14 -10.65 -5.92
CA GLY A 91 -0.22 -10.61 -4.77
C GLY A 91 0.90 -9.57 -4.86
N HIS A 92 1.16 -8.98 -6.04
CA HIS A 92 2.25 -8.02 -6.23
C HIS A 92 2.02 -6.73 -5.44
N GLY A 93 0.83 -6.14 -5.51
CA GLY A 93 0.53 -4.91 -4.79
C GLY A 93 0.52 -5.10 -3.26
N THR A 94 0.09 -6.26 -2.77
CA THR A 94 0.20 -6.64 -1.34
C THR A 94 1.66 -6.75 -0.92
N HIS A 95 2.52 -7.35 -1.75
CA HIS A 95 3.96 -7.42 -1.49
C HIS A 95 4.61 -6.02 -1.48
N VAL A 96 4.30 -5.17 -2.46
CA VAL A 96 4.75 -3.76 -2.52
C VAL A 96 4.30 -2.99 -1.27
N ALA A 97 3.03 -3.13 -0.89
CA ALA A 97 2.49 -2.52 0.32
C ALA A 97 3.18 -3.02 1.60
N GLY A 98 3.59 -4.29 1.64
CA GLY A 98 4.37 -4.88 2.73
C GLY A 98 5.72 -4.18 2.90
N VAL A 99 6.45 -3.96 1.79
CA VAL A 99 7.73 -3.23 1.79
C VAL A 99 7.54 -1.77 2.24
N ILE A 100 6.46 -1.12 1.82
CA ILE A 100 6.15 0.26 2.21
C ILE A 100 5.82 0.35 3.69
N GLY A 101 4.88 -0.45 4.18
CA GLY A 101 4.24 -0.20 5.47
C GLY A 101 3.64 -1.43 6.16
N GLY A 102 4.11 -2.64 5.86
CA GLY A 102 3.78 -3.80 6.70
C GLY A 102 4.31 -3.60 8.13
N ASN A 103 3.46 -3.76 9.14
CA ASN A 103 3.89 -3.60 10.53
C ASN A 103 4.59 -4.85 11.11
N GLY A 104 4.62 -5.95 10.36
CA GLY A 104 5.24 -7.22 10.74
C GLY A 104 4.41 -8.10 11.67
N ALA A 105 3.14 -7.79 11.91
CA ALA A 105 2.25 -8.60 12.74
C ALA A 105 2.10 -10.04 12.21
N ALA A 106 2.06 -10.23 10.88
CA ALA A 106 1.96 -11.54 10.24
C ALA A 106 3.23 -12.37 10.38
N SER A 107 4.37 -11.74 10.69
CA SER A 107 5.69 -12.37 10.76
C SER A 107 6.35 -12.32 12.14
N ALA A 108 5.61 -11.92 13.18
CA ALA A 108 6.13 -11.68 14.53
C ALA A 108 7.36 -10.72 14.56
N GLY A 109 7.33 -9.70 13.69
CA GLY A 109 8.37 -8.68 13.57
C GLY A 109 9.57 -9.09 12.71
N ALA A 110 9.53 -10.24 12.01
CA ALA A 110 10.63 -10.66 11.14
C ALA A 110 10.76 -9.81 9.86
N TYR A 111 9.63 -9.33 9.33
CA TYR A 111 9.57 -8.49 8.15
C TYR A 111 8.73 -7.26 8.45
N ILE A 112 9.35 -6.09 8.42
CA ILE A 112 8.70 -4.80 8.70
C ILE A 112 9.02 -3.83 7.58
N GLY A 113 7.97 -3.24 6.99
CA GLY A 113 8.08 -2.23 5.95
C GLY A 113 8.75 -0.94 6.45
N ILE A 114 9.16 -0.07 5.53
CA ILE A 114 9.93 1.13 5.85
C ILE A 114 9.18 2.09 6.78
N ALA A 115 7.88 2.28 6.56
CA ALA A 115 7.01 3.19 7.30
C ALA A 115 5.83 2.41 7.91
N PRO A 116 6.04 1.66 9.00
CA PRO A 116 5.06 0.70 9.50
C PRO A 116 3.79 1.34 10.11
N LYS A 117 3.76 2.66 10.29
CA LYS A 117 2.59 3.42 10.77
C LYS A 117 1.92 4.28 9.70
N VAL A 118 2.31 4.12 8.44
CA VAL A 118 1.67 4.83 7.32
C VAL A 118 0.24 4.36 7.10
N ASN A 119 -0.60 5.27 6.60
CA ASN A 119 -1.91 4.94 6.03
C ASN A 119 -1.73 4.55 4.56
N LEU A 120 -2.27 3.41 4.17
CA LEU A 120 -2.20 2.89 2.80
C LEU A 120 -3.50 3.21 2.07
N ILE A 121 -3.38 3.69 0.84
CA ILE A 121 -4.50 3.92 -0.08
C ILE A 121 -4.32 2.93 -1.23
N ASN A 122 -5.25 1.98 -1.33
CA ASN A 122 -5.18 0.97 -2.39
C ASN A 122 -5.74 1.55 -3.70
N VAL A 123 -4.91 1.64 -4.73
CA VAL A 123 -5.31 2.11 -6.06
C VAL A 123 -5.06 0.98 -7.06
N GLN A 124 -6.04 0.11 -7.21
CA GLN A 124 -5.93 -0.99 -8.14
C GLN A 124 -6.02 -0.47 -9.59
N VAL A 125 -5.04 -0.84 -10.41
CA VAL A 125 -5.04 -0.59 -11.86
C VAL A 125 -4.89 -1.87 -12.67
N ALA A 126 -4.37 -2.95 -12.07
CA ALA A 126 -4.27 -4.24 -12.72
C ALA A 126 -5.53 -5.08 -12.51
N ASP A 127 -5.85 -5.96 -13.46
CA ASP A 127 -6.86 -7.00 -13.27
C ASP A 127 -6.29 -8.22 -12.53
N SER A 128 -7.10 -9.28 -12.40
CA SER A 128 -6.73 -10.51 -11.68
C SER A 128 -5.54 -11.27 -12.28
N TYR A 129 -5.13 -10.94 -13.51
CA TYR A 129 -3.98 -11.53 -14.20
C TYR A 129 -2.76 -10.58 -14.21
N GLY A 130 -2.86 -9.43 -13.53
CA GLY A 130 -1.83 -8.40 -13.51
C GLY A 130 -1.82 -7.51 -14.76
N ALA A 131 -2.85 -7.59 -15.62
CA ALA A 131 -2.88 -6.79 -16.85
C ALA A 131 -3.36 -5.36 -16.57
N MET A 132 -2.58 -4.38 -17.03
CA MET A 132 -2.91 -2.96 -16.96
C MET A 132 -2.49 -2.23 -18.24
N SER A 133 -3.13 -1.09 -18.50
CA SER A 133 -2.74 -0.17 -19.57
C SER A 133 -2.09 1.09 -18.98
N ALA A 134 -1.27 1.78 -19.79
CA ALA A 134 -0.72 3.08 -19.40
C ALA A 134 -1.81 4.10 -19.08
N SER A 135 -2.95 4.04 -19.77
CA SER A 135 -4.11 4.89 -19.48
C SER A 135 -4.71 4.60 -18.10
N ASP A 136 -4.76 3.35 -17.64
CA ASP A 136 -5.22 3.02 -16.28
C ASP A 136 -4.37 3.73 -15.23
N VAL A 137 -3.04 3.72 -15.40
CA VAL A 137 -2.09 4.38 -14.50
C VAL A 137 -2.25 5.91 -14.54
N ILE A 138 -2.34 6.51 -15.73
CA ILE A 138 -2.50 7.96 -15.87
C ILE A 138 -3.78 8.44 -15.16
N PHE A 139 -4.90 7.73 -15.34
CA PHE A 139 -6.15 8.09 -14.67
C PHE A 139 -6.14 7.79 -13.18
N ALA A 140 -5.38 6.79 -12.73
CA ALA A 140 -5.16 6.56 -11.29
C ALA A 140 -4.38 7.71 -10.66
N LEU A 141 -3.33 8.21 -11.32
CA LEU A 141 -2.59 9.39 -10.87
C LEU A 141 -3.46 10.64 -10.85
N GLN A 142 -4.33 10.82 -11.85
CA GLN A 142 -5.31 11.92 -11.87
C GLN A 142 -6.26 11.82 -10.67
N TRP A 143 -6.81 10.63 -10.39
CA TRP A 143 -7.68 10.42 -9.23
C TRP A 143 -6.95 10.72 -7.91
N ILE A 144 -5.70 10.28 -7.76
CA ILE A 144 -4.88 10.60 -6.58
C ILE A 144 -4.71 12.11 -6.44
N LEU A 145 -4.39 12.81 -7.53
CA LEU A 145 -4.23 14.27 -7.51
C LEU A 145 -5.53 14.95 -7.05
N GLU A 146 -6.68 14.51 -7.54
CA GLU A 146 -7.99 15.08 -7.19
C GLU A 146 -8.45 14.78 -5.76
N ASN A 147 -7.99 13.68 -5.16
CA ASN A 147 -8.43 13.21 -3.85
C ASN A 147 -7.35 13.29 -2.76
N ARG A 148 -6.21 13.91 -3.05
CA ARG A 148 -5.15 14.10 -2.04
C ARG A 148 -5.63 15.03 -0.93
N ALA A 149 -5.26 14.72 0.32
CA ALA A 149 -5.36 15.68 1.40
C ALA A 149 -4.37 16.85 1.15
N GLU A 150 -4.75 18.05 1.58
CA GLU A 150 -3.87 19.24 1.57
C GLU A 150 -2.79 19.19 2.65
#